data_AF-A0A9W6I3W3-F1
#
_entry.id   AF-A0A9W6I3W3-F1
#
_cell.length_a   1.000
_cell.length_b   1.000
_cell.length_c   1.000
_cell.angle_alpha   90.00
_cell.angle_beta   90.00
_cell.angle_gamma   90.00
#
_symmetry.space_group_name_H-M   'P 1'
#
loop_
_entity.id
_entity.type
_entity.pdbx_description
1 polymer ?
#
loop_
_entity_poly.entity_id
_entity_poly.type
_entity_poly.pdbx_seq_one_letter_code
_entity_poly.pdbx_strand_id
1 'polypeptide(L)'
;MQDVSPTVSAVGEEPPGRRPFWRGRKGGCLAVALLPVIGLFLLVKVPMWVDDGKLEDMISRLESHPLPPRTSWPDYGGADGSIALRGNGNHCDYRARFTLETDLSVRELTDYYDRADIAGIEGGRPSITVWARQPSERAAYDHRAVIVELYDSTGPGLDMRCT
;
A
#
# COMPACT_ATOMS: atom_id res chain seq x y z
N MET A 1 89.40 7.26 -7.39
CA MET A 1 88.55 6.50 -6.45
C MET A 1 87.21 6.31 -7.15
N GLN A 2 86.66 5.10 -7.12
CA GLN A 2 85.37 4.67 -7.66
C GLN A 2 85.39 4.14 -9.11
N ASP A 3 85.50 2.83 -9.17
CA ASP A 3 84.71 2.00 -10.07
C ASP A 3 84.27 0.76 -9.27
N VAL A 4 83.01 0.37 -9.44
CA VAL A 4 82.46 -1.00 -9.54
C VAL A 4 80.93 -0.93 -9.29
N SER A 5 80.18 -1.20 -10.35
CA SER A 5 78.79 -1.72 -10.36
C SER A 5 78.85 -3.19 -10.85
N PRO A 6 77.77 -4.01 -10.90
CA PRO A 6 76.43 -3.93 -10.31
C PRO A 6 75.98 -5.28 -9.67
N THR A 7 74.80 -5.36 -9.02
CA THR A 7 74.01 -6.61 -9.01
C THR A 7 72.52 -6.29 -8.92
N VAL A 8 71.80 -6.70 -9.95
CA VAL A 8 70.34 -6.71 -10.06
C VAL A 8 69.81 -7.96 -9.35
N SER A 9 68.72 -7.83 -8.59
CA SER A 9 67.75 -8.90 -8.38
C SER A 9 66.37 -8.29 -8.20
N ALA A 10 65.49 -8.63 -9.14
CA ALA A 10 64.05 -8.38 -9.08
C ALA A 10 63.42 -9.15 -7.91
N VAL A 11 62.25 -8.71 -7.44
CA VAL A 11 61.09 -9.56 -7.05
C VAL A 11 60.01 -8.68 -6.41
N GLY A 12 58.78 -8.79 -6.94
CA GLY A 12 57.56 -8.73 -6.14
C GLY A 12 56.79 -7.41 -6.14
N GLU A 13 55.87 -7.25 -7.09
CA GLU A 13 54.60 -6.56 -6.82
C GLU A 13 53.87 -7.29 -5.66
N GLU A 14 53.45 -6.57 -4.63
CA GLU A 14 52.22 -6.87 -3.90
C GLU A 14 51.67 -5.57 -3.26
N PRO A 15 50.44 -5.14 -3.58
CA PRO A 15 49.77 -4.07 -2.86
C PRO A 15 49.35 -4.57 -1.46
N PRO A 16 49.50 -3.78 -0.38
CA PRO A 16 49.04 -4.20 0.94
C PRO A 16 47.52 -4.39 0.92
N GLY A 17 47.13 -5.64 1.12
CA GLY A 17 45.78 -6.15 1.00
C GLY A 17 44.72 -5.34 1.74
N ARG A 18 43.59 -5.15 1.05
CA ARG A 18 42.29 -4.94 1.69
C ARG A 18 42.01 -6.14 2.58
N ARG A 19 42.23 -6.00 3.89
CA ARG A 19 41.76 -6.98 4.86
C ARG A 19 40.22 -6.97 4.86
N PRO A 20 39.55 -8.11 4.68
CA PRO A 20 38.10 -8.15 4.81
C PRO A 20 37.72 -7.89 6.28
N PHE A 21 37.00 -6.79 6.48
CA PHE A 21 36.48 -6.28 7.77
C PHE A 21 35.56 -7.26 8.52
N TRP A 22 35.24 -8.42 7.97
CA TRP A 22 34.21 -9.30 8.48
C TRP A 22 34.78 -10.59 9.05
N ARG A 23 35.27 -10.55 10.30
CA ARG A 23 35.38 -11.76 11.14
C ARG A 23 35.41 -11.44 12.63
N GLY A 24 34.35 -10.79 13.10
CA GLY A 24 33.99 -10.80 14.52
C GLY A 24 33.09 -12.00 14.83
N ARG A 25 33.62 -13.00 15.56
CA ARG A 25 32.90 -14.21 16.04
C ARG A 25 31.63 -13.91 16.87
N LYS A 26 31.41 -12.63 17.24
CA LYS A 26 30.24 -12.12 17.97
C LYS A 26 29.03 -11.79 17.06
N GLY A 27 29.23 -11.58 15.75
CA GLY A 27 28.14 -11.30 14.81
C GLY A 27 27.27 -12.53 14.48
N GLY A 28 27.85 -13.74 14.59
CA GLY A 28 27.14 -15.00 14.32
C GLY A 28 26.04 -15.32 15.34
N CYS A 29 26.29 -15.15 16.65
CA CYS A 29 25.27 -15.41 17.68
C CYS A 29 24.08 -14.44 17.60
N LEU A 30 24.36 -13.17 17.31
CA LEU A 30 23.33 -12.13 17.23
C LEU A 30 22.45 -12.32 15.98
N ALA A 31 23.05 -12.71 14.85
CA ALA A 31 22.30 -13.10 13.66
C ALA A 31 21.41 -14.34 13.91
N VAL A 32 21.93 -15.38 14.57
CA VAL A 32 21.15 -16.59 14.89
C VAL A 32 19.96 -16.28 15.82
N ALA A 33 20.11 -15.34 16.76
CA ALA A 33 19.00 -14.92 17.63
C ALA A 33 17.99 -13.99 16.94
N LEU A 34 18.43 -13.14 16.01
CA LEU A 34 17.55 -12.20 15.30
C LEU A 34 16.75 -12.86 14.18
N LEU A 35 17.31 -13.88 13.51
CA LEU A 35 16.63 -14.59 12.43
C LEU A 35 15.23 -15.12 12.80
N PRO A 36 15.01 -15.81 13.93
CA PRO A 36 13.66 -16.25 14.29
C PRO A 36 12.70 -15.08 14.58
N VAL A 37 13.21 -13.98 15.14
CA VAL A 37 12.41 -12.78 15.42
C VAL A 37 11.99 -12.09 14.13
N ILE A 38 12.92 -11.95 13.17
CA ILE A 38 12.64 -11.40 11.84
C ILE A 38 11.68 -12.32 11.09
N GLY A 39 11.89 -13.63 11.15
CA GLY A 39 11.00 -14.61 10.54
C GLY A 39 9.56 -14.49 11.08
N LEU A 40 9.39 -14.43 12.40
CA LEU A 40 8.08 -14.23 13.01
C LEU A 40 7.45 -12.89 12.61
N PHE A 41 8.24 -11.81 12.62
CA PHE A 41 7.77 -10.50 12.19
C PHE A 41 7.25 -10.51 10.75
N LEU A 42 8.00 -11.12 9.83
CA LEU A 42 7.59 -11.24 8.43
C LEU A 42 6.36 -12.13 8.25
N LEU A 43 6.22 -13.21 9.03
CA LEU A 43 5.01 -14.04 9.00
C LEU A 43 3.74 -13.27 9.34
N VAL A 44 3.83 -12.25 10.21
CA VAL A 44 2.68 -11.37 10.52
C VAL A 44 2.53 -10.26 9.49
N LYS A 45 3.64 -9.61 9.09
CA LYS A 45 3.58 -8.40 8.28
C LYS A 45 3.33 -8.65 6.80
N VAL A 46 3.84 -9.75 6.24
CA VAL A 46 3.66 -10.03 4.81
C VAL A 46 2.18 -10.19 4.45
N PRO A 47 1.36 -10.96 5.19
CA PRO A 47 -0.09 -11.00 4.94
C PRO A 47 -0.75 -9.63 4.99
N MET A 48 -0.45 -8.82 6.01
CA MET A 48 -0.98 -7.46 6.14
C MET A 48 -0.62 -6.58 4.92
N TRP A 49 0.63 -6.63 4.46
CA TRP A 49 1.08 -5.87 3.30
C TRP A 49 0.42 -6.30 2.00
N VAL A 50 0.14 -7.60 1.85
CA VAL A 50 -0.60 -8.10 0.69
C VAL A 50 -2.01 -7.52 0.68
N ASP A 51 -2.70 -7.51 1.82
CA ASP A 51 -4.06 -6.97 1.90
C ASP A 51 -4.11 -5.45 1.82
N ASP A 52 -3.12 -4.75 2.38
CA ASP A 52 -2.93 -3.31 2.17
C ASP A 52 -2.72 -2.99 0.69
N GLY A 53 -1.88 -3.78 -0.01
CA GLY A 53 -1.63 -3.60 -1.44
C GLY A 53 -2.87 -3.85 -2.29
N LYS A 54 -3.69 -4.85 -1.95
CA LYS A 54 -4.98 -5.08 -2.60
C LYS A 54 -5.95 -3.91 -2.43
N LEU A 55 -6.04 -3.35 -1.22
CA LEU A 55 -6.86 -2.17 -0.96
C LEU A 55 -6.38 -0.97 -1.79
N GLU A 56 -5.07 -0.74 -1.83
CA GLU A 56 -4.46 0.33 -2.62
C GLU A 56 -4.74 0.15 -4.12
N ASP A 57 -4.63 -1.06 -4.64
CA ASP A 57 -4.96 -1.38 -6.02
C ASP A 57 -6.44 -1.10 -6.34
N MET A 58 -7.36 -1.44 -5.43
CA MET A 58 -8.78 -1.13 -5.59
C MET A 58 -9.03 0.38 -5.60
N ILE A 59 -8.37 1.13 -4.71
CA ILE A 59 -8.44 2.60 -4.64
C ILE A 59 -7.92 3.20 -5.96
N SER A 60 -6.75 2.77 -6.41
CA SER A 60 -6.10 3.24 -7.63
C SER A 60 -6.97 3.01 -8.86
N ARG A 61 -7.67 1.88 -8.95
CA ARG A 61 -8.60 1.60 -10.06
C ARG A 61 -9.75 2.59 -10.10
N LEU A 62 -10.34 2.93 -8.95
CA LEU A 62 -11.39 3.96 -8.91
C LEU A 62 -10.85 5.34 -9.28
N GLU A 63 -9.70 5.74 -8.73
CA GLU A 63 -9.10 7.04 -9.03
C GLU A 63 -8.69 7.19 -10.49
N SER A 64 -8.27 6.10 -11.12
CA SER A 64 -7.97 6.05 -12.56
C SER A 64 -9.22 5.99 -13.46
N HIS A 65 -10.38 5.64 -12.88
CA HIS A 65 -11.64 5.64 -13.61
C HIS A 65 -12.05 7.09 -13.92
N PRO A 66 -12.64 7.38 -15.09
CA PRO A 66 -13.15 8.71 -15.37
C PRO A 66 -14.12 9.16 -14.27
N LEU A 67 -14.04 10.43 -13.89
CA LEU A 67 -15.01 11.01 -12.99
C LEU A 67 -16.37 11.16 -13.69
N PRO A 68 -17.48 11.14 -12.92
CA PRO A 68 -18.77 11.55 -13.45
C PRO A 68 -18.71 12.99 -13.98
N PRO A 69 -19.56 13.35 -14.95
CA PRO A 69 -19.60 14.71 -15.49
C PRO A 69 -20.04 15.71 -14.41
N ARG A 70 -19.43 16.90 -14.38
CA ARG A 70 -19.67 17.93 -13.35
C ARG A 70 -19.37 17.41 -11.94
N THR A 71 -18.28 16.68 -11.83
CA THR A 71 -17.74 16.16 -10.59
C THR A 71 -16.25 16.45 -10.53
N SER A 72 -15.77 16.83 -9.35
CA SER A 72 -14.36 17.04 -9.06
C SER A 72 -13.99 16.39 -7.73
N TRP A 73 -12.71 16.10 -7.58
CA TRP A 73 -12.14 15.81 -6.27
C TRP A 73 -12.15 17.10 -5.43
N PRO A 74 -12.49 17.04 -4.13
CA PRO A 74 -12.37 18.19 -3.24
C PRO A 74 -10.90 18.57 -3.08
N ASP A 75 -10.63 19.86 -2.86
CA ASP A 75 -9.27 20.36 -2.57
C ASP A 75 -8.66 19.72 -1.31
N TYR A 76 -9.52 19.29 -0.38
CA TYR A 76 -9.16 18.62 0.86
C TYR A 76 -10.05 17.40 1.11
N GLY A 77 -9.44 16.21 1.07
CA GLY A 77 -10.12 14.94 1.34
C GLY A 77 -9.78 13.92 0.27
N GLY A 78 -8.84 13.02 0.58
CA GLY A 78 -8.48 11.91 -0.29
C GLY A 78 -9.35 10.67 -0.06
N ALA A 79 -8.97 9.58 -0.71
CA ALA A 79 -9.49 8.24 -0.44
C ALA A 79 -9.23 7.85 1.02
N ASP A 80 -10.26 7.37 1.72
CA ASP A 80 -10.16 6.74 3.04
C ASP A 80 -10.38 5.24 2.89
N GLY A 81 -9.29 4.49 2.98
CA GLY A 81 -9.26 3.04 2.89
C GLY A 81 -9.22 2.38 4.27
N SER A 82 -10.01 1.33 4.48
CA SER A 82 -10.00 0.55 5.71
C SER A 82 -10.16 -0.93 5.43
N ILE A 83 -9.35 -1.75 6.10
CA ILE A 83 -9.46 -3.21 6.16
C ILE A 83 -9.91 -3.58 7.57
N ALA A 84 -10.99 -4.34 7.67
CA ALA A 84 -11.49 -4.79 8.97
C ALA A 84 -12.25 -6.10 8.84
N LEU A 85 -12.39 -6.81 9.97
CA LEU A 85 -13.40 -7.84 10.13
C LEU A 85 -14.74 -7.17 10.46
N ARG A 86 -15.68 -7.18 9.52
CA ARG A 86 -17.02 -6.60 9.68
C ARG A 86 -18.06 -7.71 9.46
N GLY A 87 -18.58 -8.23 10.58
CA GLY A 87 -19.61 -9.29 10.57
C GLY A 87 -19.19 -10.52 11.36
N ASN A 88 -19.81 -11.68 11.06
CA ASN A 88 -19.45 -12.95 11.69
C ASN A 88 -18.18 -13.50 11.02
N GLY A 89 -17.08 -13.48 11.76
CA GLY A 89 -15.71 -13.64 11.24
C GLY A 89 -15.51 -14.91 10.42
N ASN A 90 -15.16 -14.70 9.15
CA ASN A 90 -14.41 -15.63 8.28
C ASN A 90 -14.05 -14.93 6.94
N HIS A 91 -13.81 -13.62 6.94
CA HIS A 91 -13.59 -12.85 5.72
C HIS A 91 -12.81 -11.56 6.02
N CYS A 92 -12.08 -11.07 5.01
CA CYS A 92 -11.48 -9.73 5.03
C CYS A 92 -12.42 -8.76 4.33
N ASP A 93 -12.88 -7.71 5.01
CA ASP A 93 -13.65 -6.64 4.39
C ASP A 93 -12.75 -5.48 4.01
N TYR A 94 -12.82 -5.10 2.74
CA TYR A 94 -12.14 -3.95 2.17
C TYR A 94 -13.17 -2.87 1.92
N ARG A 95 -12.91 -1.69 2.45
CA ARG A 95 -13.74 -0.52 2.22
C ARG A 95 -12.87 0.65 1.80
N ALA A 96 -13.25 1.31 0.71
CA ALA A 96 -12.66 2.57 0.29
C ALA A 96 -13.75 3.63 0.16
N ARG A 97 -13.53 4.81 0.74
CA ARG A 97 -14.47 5.93 0.74
C ARG A 97 -13.86 7.14 0.08
N PHE A 98 -14.62 7.75 -0.79
CA PHE A 98 -14.19 8.87 -1.61
C PHE A 98 -15.18 9.99 -1.45
N THR A 99 -14.68 11.20 -1.24
CA THR A 99 -15.53 12.40 -1.25
C THR A 99 -15.42 13.05 -2.62
N LEU A 100 -16.55 13.39 -3.20
CA LEU A 100 -16.67 14.07 -4.49
C LEU A 100 -17.47 15.35 -4.31
N GLU A 101 -17.07 16.41 -5.00
CA GLU A 101 -17.85 17.62 -5.15
C GLU A 101 -18.58 17.56 -6.49
N THR A 102 -19.90 17.75 -6.47
CA THR A 102 -20.69 17.56 -7.68
C THR A 102 -22.02 18.30 -7.67
N ASP A 103 -22.49 18.61 -8.87
CA ASP A 103 -23.84 19.10 -9.12
C ASP A 103 -24.85 17.97 -9.38
N LEU A 104 -24.38 16.72 -9.49
CA LEU A 104 -25.22 15.55 -9.73
C LEU A 104 -26.00 15.16 -8.47
N SER A 105 -27.20 14.61 -8.69
CA SER A 105 -27.95 13.95 -7.64
C SER A 105 -27.32 12.60 -7.27
N VAL A 106 -27.61 12.11 -6.07
CA VAL A 106 -27.19 10.76 -5.63
C VAL A 106 -27.63 9.70 -6.64
N ARG A 107 -28.84 9.82 -7.20
CA ARG A 107 -29.35 8.88 -8.20
C ARG A 107 -28.54 8.88 -9.49
N GLU A 108 -28.20 10.05 -10.03
CA GLU A 108 -27.38 10.14 -11.25
C GLU A 108 -25.98 9.55 -11.05
N LEU A 109 -25.41 9.74 -9.85
CA LEU A 109 -24.13 9.14 -9.48
C LEU A 109 -24.23 7.63 -9.30
N THR A 110 -25.28 7.14 -8.64
CA THR A 110 -25.54 5.69 -8.54
C THR A 110 -25.66 5.08 -9.93
N ASP A 111 -26.49 5.67 -10.81
CA ASP A 111 -26.67 5.19 -12.17
C ASP A 111 -25.35 5.19 -12.96
N TYR A 112 -24.47 6.16 -12.72
CA TYR A 112 -23.13 6.21 -13.30
C TYR A 112 -22.26 5.04 -12.83
N TYR A 113 -22.14 4.84 -11.52
CA TYR A 113 -21.29 3.80 -10.94
C TYR A 113 -21.83 2.39 -11.14
N ASP A 114 -23.13 2.20 -11.29
CA ASP A 114 -23.74 0.90 -11.65
C ASP A 114 -23.30 0.42 -13.05
N ARG A 115 -23.03 1.38 -13.95
CA ARG A 115 -22.51 1.11 -15.30
C ARG A 115 -20.98 1.08 -15.36
N ALA A 116 -20.31 1.65 -14.36
CA ALA A 116 -18.86 1.68 -14.30
C ALA A 116 -18.32 0.25 -14.12
N ASP A 117 -17.34 -0.11 -14.94
CA ASP A 117 -16.67 -1.41 -14.85
C ASP A 117 -15.40 -1.28 -14.01
N ILE A 118 -15.59 -1.27 -12.69
CA ILE A 118 -14.51 -1.12 -11.71
C ILE A 118 -14.32 -2.47 -11.03
N ALA A 119 -13.13 -3.03 -11.17
CA ALA A 119 -12.78 -4.32 -10.59
C ALA A 119 -12.43 -4.20 -9.09
N GLY A 120 -13.06 -5.04 -8.28
CA GLY A 120 -12.78 -5.25 -6.87
C GLY A 120 -11.50 -6.06 -6.64
N ILE A 121 -11.29 -6.51 -5.41
CA ILE A 121 -10.02 -7.07 -4.91
C ILE A 121 -9.56 -8.29 -5.72
N GLU A 122 -10.45 -9.25 -5.98
CA GLU A 122 -10.17 -10.49 -6.72
C GLU A 122 -10.78 -10.47 -8.13
N GLY A 123 -10.99 -9.28 -8.71
CA GLY A 123 -11.52 -9.12 -10.07
C GLY A 123 -13.04 -9.23 -10.20
N GLY A 124 -13.76 -9.47 -9.09
CA GLY A 124 -15.21 -9.34 -9.02
C GLY A 124 -15.67 -7.88 -9.12
N ARG A 125 -16.99 -7.65 -9.17
CA ARG A 125 -17.55 -6.30 -9.03
C ARG A 125 -17.74 -5.96 -7.55
N PRO A 126 -17.16 -4.87 -7.03
CA PRO A 126 -17.38 -4.43 -5.67
C PRO A 126 -18.80 -3.85 -5.54
N SER A 127 -19.32 -3.84 -4.31
CA SER A 127 -20.53 -3.11 -3.98
C SER A 127 -20.21 -1.62 -3.90
N ILE A 128 -20.80 -0.81 -4.78
CA ILE A 128 -20.64 0.65 -4.77
C ILE A 128 -21.90 1.28 -4.18
N THR A 129 -21.70 2.15 -3.20
CA THR A 129 -22.77 2.88 -2.53
C THR A 129 -22.49 4.36 -2.55
N VAL A 130 -23.54 5.16 -2.78
CA VAL A 130 -23.43 6.61 -2.94
C VAL A 130 -24.39 7.29 -1.97
N TRP A 131 -23.90 8.25 -1.19
CA TRP A 131 -24.75 9.05 -0.31
C TRP A 131 -24.26 10.48 -0.18
N ALA A 132 -25.20 11.42 -0.08
CA ALA A 132 -24.88 12.82 0.17
C ALA A 132 -24.30 13.00 1.57
N ARG A 133 -23.22 13.76 1.69
CA ARG A 133 -22.72 14.23 2.98
C ARG A 133 -23.69 15.29 3.48
N GLN A 134 -24.28 15.11 4.66
CA GLN A 134 -25.10 16.16 5.27
C GLN A 134 -24.17 17.23 5.84
N PRO A 135 -24.11 18.45 5.27
CA PRO A 135 -23.35 19.53 5.86
C PRO A 135 -24.01 19.95 7.18
N SER A 136 -23.20 20.31 8.17
CA SER A 136 -23.72 21.06 9.31
C SER A 136 -24.22 22.43 8.83
N GLU A 137 -25.19 23.05 9.52
CA GLU A 137 -25.76 24.35 9.14
C GLU A 137 -24.70 25.46 8.93
N ARG A 138 -23.51 25.32 9.53
CA ARG A 138 -22.38 26.27 9.40
C ARG A 138 -21.49 26.04 8.17
N ALA A 139 -21.66 24.94 7.46
CA ALA A 139 -20.80 24.49 6.37
C ALA A 139 -21.57 24.31 5.05
N ALA A 140 -22.63 25.08 4.85
CA ALA A 140 -23.37 25.07 3.59
C ALA A 140 -22.47 25.61 2.47
N TYR A 141 -21.98 24.72 1.61
CA TYR A 141 -21.25 25.04 0.39
C TYR A 141 -22.22 25.11 -0.79
N ASP A 142 -21.89 25.92 -1.81
CA ASP A 142 -22.63 25.99 -3.08
C ASP A 142 -22.61 24.66 -3.85
N HIS A 143 -21.64 23.78 -3.56
CA HIS A 143 -21.50 22.45 -4.17
C HIS A 143 -21.88 21.34 -3.19
N ARG A 144 -22.50 20.26 -3.70
CA ARG A 144 -22.88 19.10 -2.88
C ARG A 144 -21.69 18.16 -2.74
N ALA A 145 -21.26 17.92 -1.51
CA ALA A 145 -20.33 16.85 -1.20
C ALA A 145 -21.07 15.51 -1.14
N VAL A 146 -20.63 14.55 -1.94
CA VAL A 146 -21.15 13.19 -1.98
C VAL A 146 -20.04 12.23 -1.61
N ILE A 147 -20.38 11.17 -0.88
CA ILE A 147 -19.46 10.09 -0.55
C ILE A 147 -19.80 8.89 -1.43
N VAL A 148 -18.78 8.38 -2.12
CA VAL A 148 -18.82 7.11 -2.85
C VAL A 148 -18.03 6.10 -2.02
N GLU A 149 -18.68 5.02 -1.61
CA GLU A 149 -18.08 3.95 -0.83
C GLU A 149 -18.07 2.65 -1.65
N LEU A 150 -16.87 2.11 -1.84
CA LEU A 150 -16.63 0.81 -2.44
C LEU A 150 -16.44 -0.19 -1.32
N TYR A 151 -17.10 -1.33 -1.43
CA TYR A 151 -17.02 -2.43 -0.49
C TYR A 151 -16.80 -3.74 -1.24
N ASP A 152 -15.82 -4.52 -0.80
CA ASP A 152 -15.57 -5.87 -1.29
C ASP A 152 -15.10 -6.76 -0.15
N SER A 153 -15.23 -8.07 -0.32
CA SER A 153 -14.87 -9.04 0.71
C SER A 153 -14.18 -10.25 0.09
N THR A 154 -13.08 -10.71 0.71
CA THR A 154 -12.40 -11.95 0.32
C THR A 154 -12.43 -12.96 1.46
N GLY A 155 -11.97 -14.18 1.19
CA GLY A 155 -11.69 -15.15 2.25
C GLY A 155 -10.71 -14.59 3.29
N PRO A 156 -10.61 -15.23 4.48
CA PRO A 156 -9.94 -14.66 5.66
C PRO A 156 -8.41 -14.57 5.53
N GLY A 157 -7.82 -15.26 4.55
CA GLY A 157 -6.39 -15.19 4.29
C GLY A 157 -5.52 -15.55 5.50
N LEU A 158 -4.39 -14.86 5.63
CA LEU A 158 -3.47 -14.96 6.77
C LEU A 158 -3.30 -13.62 7.52
N ASP A 159 -4.05 -12.59 7.13
CA ASP A 159 -4.02 -11.31 7.82
C ASP A 159 -4.80 -11.41 9.12
N MET A 160 -4.09 -11.18 10.23
CA MET A 160 -4.65 -11.25 11.57
C MET A 160 -5.75 -10.19 11.83
N ARG A 161 -5.85 -9.17 10.98
CA ARG A 161 -6.96 -8.20 11.01
C ARG A 161 -8.30 -8.79 10.56
N CYS A 162 -8.27 -9.96 9.91
CA CYS A 162 -9.42 -10.63 9.30
C CYS A 162 -9.74 -12.02 9.89
N THR A 163 -9.07 -12.41 10.98
CA THR A 163 -9.26 -13.68 11.70
C THR A 163 -9.75 -13.48 13.12
#